data_AF-A0A0Q8NJW0-F1
#
_entry.id   AF-A0A0Q8NJW0-F1
#
_cell.length_a   1.000
_cell.length_b   1.000
_cell.length_c   1.000
_cell.angle_alpha   90.00
_cell.angle_beta   90.00
_cell.angle_gamma   90.00
#
_symmetry.space_group_name_H-M   'P 1'
#
loop_
_entity.id
_entity.type
_entity.pdbx_description
1 polymer ?
#
loop_
_entity_poly.entity_id
_entity_poly.type
_entity_poly.pdbx_seq_one_letter_code
_entity_poly.pdbx_strand_id
1 'polypeptide(L)'
;MSFINQSNESFPNLNEFFETNDEARKKEIIKDSVSKVIESRILMTIDKVKDKSIITFGDTGYIVYKDEKIPKDFSWQIVAVELDKKTRDNASLIKSVLTDSNVDTITKGIQALAKASNPVSGAVVELSKLVVGVILDIAKNKKDDQIGYYLTSFIEKLDYPNGIRDRQDIPDLTGNMFVDYSIFGYQDYAVEAVENLKSL
;
A
#
# COMPACT_ATOMS: atom_id res chain seq x y z
N MET A 1 -6.01 2.73 -7.43
CA MET A 1 -6.03 2.05 -6.12
C MET A 1 -4.76 2.42 -5.39
N SER A 2 -4.85 2.85 -4.14
CA SER A 2 -3.69 3.22 -3.32
C SER A 2 -3.64 2.36 -2.06
N PHE A 3 -2.45 1.87 -1.70
CA PHE A 3 -2.17 1.09 -0.50
C PHE A 3 -0.98 1.69 0.22
N ILE A 4 -1.10 1.90 1.53
CA ILE A 4 -0.02 2.42 2.37
C ILE A 4 0.18 1.49 3.54
N ASN A 5 1.44 1.22 3.84
CA ASN A 5 1.85 0.25 4.85
C ASN A 5 2.99 0.82 5.70
N GLN A 6 2.82 0.91 7.03
CA GLN A 6 3.92 1.13 7.96
C GLN A 6 4.56 -0.18 8.40
N SER A 7 5.86 -0.15 8.69
CA SER A 7 6.53 -1.21 9.45
C SER A 7 5.99 -1.41 10.88
N ASN A 8 5.43 -0.36 11.49
CA ASN A 8 5.17 -0.30 12.93
C ASN A 8 3.68 -0.40 13.32
N GLU A 9 2.76 -0.18 12.38
CA GLU A 9 1.33 -0.43 12.61
C GLU A 9 0.97 -1.79 12.03
N SER A 10 0.36 -2.63 12.86
CA SER A 10 0.11 -4.05 12.64
C SER A 10 -0.91 -4.30 11.54
N PHE A 11 -0.51 -4.05 10.30
CA PHE A 11 -1.33 -4.22 9.13
C PHE A 11 -0.71 -5.27 8.24
N PRO A 12 -1.35 -6.42 7.98
CA PRO A 12 -1.94 -7.29 9.00
C PRO A 12 -0.86 -7.89 9.93
N ASN A 13 -1.23 -8.18 11.19
CA ASN A 13 -0.35 -8.85 12.15
C ASN A 13 -0.06 -10.30 11.70
N LEU A 14 1.16 -10.56 11.24
CA LEU A 14 1.62 -11.87 10.80
C LEU A 14 2.51 -12.58 11.83
N ASN A 15 2.57 -12.11 13.08
CA ASN A 15 3.36 -12.78 14.13
C ASN A 15 2.90 -14.24 14.32
N GLU A 16 1.58 -14.44 14.48
CA GLU A 16 1.00 -15.77 14.65
C GLU A 16 1.31 -16.69 13.46
N PHE A 17 1.42 -16.15 12.24
CA PHE A 17 1.74 -16.92 11.04
C PHE A 17 3.12 -17.59 11.13
N PHE A 18 4.10 -16.89 11.72
CA PHE A 18 5.46 -17.40 11.90
C PHE A 18 5.65 -18.21 13.18
N GLU A 19 4.73 -18.09 14.15
CA GLU A 19 4.75 -18.85 15.40
C GLU A 19 4.04 -20.20 15.29
N THR A 20 2.98 -20.29 14.49
CA THR A 20 2.18 -21.52 14.35
C THR A 20 2.79 -22.50 13.36
N ASN A 21 2.67 -23.80 13.66
CA ASN A 21 3.02 -24.90 12.75
C ASN A 21 1.80 -25.51 12.05
N ASP A 22 0.59 -25.04 12.37
CA ASP A 22 -0.63 -25.52 11.75
C ASP A 22 -0.86 -24.84 10.38
N GLU A 23 -0.76 -25.61 9.31
CA GLU A 23 -0.95 -25.12 7.94
C GLU A 23 -2.39 -24.65 7.67
N ALA A 24 -3.40 -25.25 8.31
CA ALA A 24 -4.78 -24.76 8.19
C ALA A 24 -4.91 -23.37 8.83
N ARG A 25 -4.32 -23.22 10.02
CA ARG A 25 -4.29 -21.93 10.72
C ARG A 25 -3.54 -20.85 9.94
N LYS A 26 -2.40 -21.19 9.32
CA LYS A 26 -1.68 -20.25 8.44
C LYS A 26 -2.54 -19.74 7.30
N LYS A 27 -3.31 -20.62 6.65
CA LYS A 27 -4.23 -20.22 5.57
C LYS A 27 -5.35 -19.31 6.07
N GLU A 28 -5.88 -19.54 7.27
CA GLU A 28 -6.87 -18.63 7.88
C GLU A 28 -6.28 -17.24 8.13
N ILE A 29 -5.08 -17.18 8.73
CA ILE A 29 -4.38 -15.92 8.96
C ILE A 29 -4.18 -15.16 7.64
N ILE A 30 -3.81 -15.87 6.56
CA ILE A 30 -3.68 -15.25 5.23
C ILE A 30 -5.03 -14.78 4.70
N LYS A 31 -6.13 -15.53 4.83
CA LYS A 31 -7.46 -15.10 4.38
C LYS A 31 -7.90 -13.81 5.08
N ASP A 32 -7.71 -13.73 6.39
CA ASP A 32 -8.02 -12.52 7.18
C ASP A 32 -7.11 -11.35 6.78
N SER A 33 -5.82 -11.63 6.60
CA SER A 33 -4.81 -10.65 6.21
C SER A 33 -5.07 -10.06 4.83
N VAL A 34 -5.40 -10.91 3.86
CA VAL A 34 -5.81 -10.49 2.51
C VAL A 34 -7.06 -9.62 2.60
N SER A 35 -8.07 -10.03 3.36
CA SER A 35 -9.32 -9.24 3.50
C SER A 35 -9.03 -7.84 4.03
N LYS A 36 -8.20 -7.72 5.07
CA LYS A 36 -7.75 -6.42 5.60
C LYS A 36 -7.04 -5.58 4.54
N VAL A 37 -6.06 -6.15 3.82
CA VAL A 37 -5.34 -5.48 2.71
C VAL A 37 -6.31 -5.01 1.62
N ILE A 38 -7.37 -5.77 1.37
CA ILE A 38 -8.39 -5.40 0.39
C ILE A 38 -9.23 -4.22 0.88
N GLU A 39 -9.62 -4.22 2.15
CA GLU A 39 -10.46 -3.21 2.77
C GLU A 39 -9.74 -1.88 3.01
N SER A 40 -8.43 -1.89 3.28
CA SER A 40 -7.65 -0.66 3.50
C SER A 40 -7.38 0.14 2.22
N ARG A 41 -7.76 -0.41 1.06
CA ARG A 41 -7.56 0.27 -0.22
C ARG A 41 -8.31 1.58 -0.29
N ILE A 42 -7.58 2.62 -0.66
CA ILE A 42 -8.20 3.85 -1.16
C ILE A 42 -8.50 3.62 -2.65
N LEU A 43 -9.80 3.45 -2.94
CA LEU A 43 -10.33 3.29 -4.28
C LEU A 43 -10.88 4.61 -4.79
N MET A 44 -10.11 5.26 -5.66
CA MET A 44 -10.56 6.45 -6.37
C MET A 44 -10.83 6.09 -7.83
N THR A 45 -12.01 6.47 -8.32
CA THR A 45 -12.37 6.38 -9.73
C THR A 45 -12.26 7.77 -10.33
N ILE A 46 -11.56 7.88 -11.46
CA ILE A 46 -11.47 9.11 -12.24
C ILE A 46 -12.08 8.79 -13.60
N ASP A 47 -13.14 9.50 -13.94
CA ASP A 47 -13.82 9.34 -15.21
C ASP A 47 -13.14 10.16 -16.31
N LYS A 48 -13.27 9.69 -17.57
CA LYS A 48 -12.84 10.41 -18.78
C LYS A 48 -11.36 10.80 -18.79
N VAL A 49 -10.49 9.93 -18.27
CA VAL A 49 -9.04 10.05 -18.37
C VAL A 49 -8.64 10.08 -19.86
N LYS A 50 -7.66 10.92 -20.20
CA LYS A 50 -7.12 11.07 -21.56
C LYS A 50 -5.60 11.04 -21.51
N ASP A 51 -4.98 10.78 -22.66
CA ASP A 51 -3.52 10.87 -22.78
C ASP A 51 -3.01 12.23 -22.28
N LYS A 52 -1.93 12.16 -21.48
CA LYS A 52 -1.25 13.33 -20.89
C LYS A 52 -2.14 14.20 -19.99
N SER A 53 -3.31 13.71 -19.59
CA SER A 53 -4.13 14.41 -18.60
C SER A 53 -3.40 14.43 -17.25
N ILE A 54 -3.26 15.63 -16.68
CA ILE A 54 -2.83 15.77 -15.28
C ILE A 54 -4.06 15.51 -14.42
N ILE A 55 -3.97 14.47 -13.60
CA ILE A 55 -5.03 14.12 -12.66
C ILE A 55 -4.58 14.58 -11.29
N THR A 56 -5.17 15.68 -10.82
CA THR A 56 -5.02 16.12 -9.44
C THR A 56 -6.06 15.40 -8.59
N PHE A 57 -5.61 14.81 -7.49
CA PHE A 57 -6.55 14.23 -6.54
C PHE A 57 -7.08 15.38 -5.65
N GLY A 58 -8.28 15.93 -5.92
CA GLY A 58 -8.79 17.13 -5.20
C GLY A 58 -8.16 18.46 -5.64
N ASP A 59 -8.56 19.58 -5.01
CA ASP A 59 -8.09 20.94 -5.36
C ASP A 59 -6.62 21.20 -4.95
N THR A 60 -6.09 20.41 -4.01
CA THR A 60 -4.73 20.54 -3.46
C THR A 60 -3.95 19.22 -3.35
N GLY A 61 -4.53 18.09 -3.77
CA GLY A 61 -4.00 16.75 -3.48
C GLY A 61 -4.88 15.97 -2.50
N TYR A 62 -4.90 14.63 -2.61
CA TYR A 62 -5.70 13.75 -1.75
C TYR A 62 -4.79 13.17 -0.70
N ILE A 63 -5.23 13.26 0.55
CA ILE A 63 -4.49 12.71 1.68
C ILE A 63 -4.66 11.19 1.62
N VAL A 64 -3.64 10.52 1.08
CA VAL A 64 -3.59 9.06 0.99
C VAL A 64 -3.17 8.42 2.32
N TYR A 65 -2.46 9.17 3.16
CA TYR A 65 -2.05 8.75 4.50
C TYR A 65 -1.96 9.95 5.44
N LYS A 66 -2.37 9.75 6.68
CA LYS A 66 -2.25 10.71 7.78
C LYS A 66 -2.05 9.96 9.07
N ASP A 67 -1.13 10.46 9.88
CA ASP A 67 -0.85 9.98 11.23
C ASP A 67 -0.48 11.17 12.11
N GLU A 68 -0.70 11.03 13.42
CA GLU A 68 -0.33 12.02 14.44
C GLU A 68 1.18 12.07 14.64
N LYS A 69 1.89 10.97 14.39
CA LYS A 69 3.35 10.90 14.49
C LYS A 69 3.97 10.66 13.12
N ILE A 70 5.18 11.21 12.94
CA ILE A 70 5.99 10.93 11.76
C ILE A 70 6.40 9.43 11.81
N PRO A 71 5.96 8.59 10.85
CA PRO A 71 6.35 7.19 10.84
C PRO A 71 7.85 7.08 10.56
N LYS A 72 8.52 6.09 11.15
CA LYS A 72 9.94 5.82 10.88
C LYS A 72 10.18 5.42 9.43
N ASP A 73 9.24 4.65 8.89
CA ASP A 73 9.19 4.26 7.48
C ASP A 73 7.75 3.89 7.10
N PHE A 74 7.45 4.04 5.81
CA PHE A 74 6.23 3.50 5.22
C PHE A 74 6.44 3.21 3.73
N SER A 75 5.69 2.25 3.22
CA SER A 75 5.64 1.93 1.79
C SER A 75 4.31 2.39 1.21
N TRP A 76 4.37 2.95 0.00
CA TRP A 76 3.20 3.37 -0.76
C TRP A 76 3.17 2.67 -2.11
N GLN A 77 2.02 2.08 -2.42
CA GLN A 77 1.75 1.39 -3.67
C GLN A 77 0.53 2.01 -4.35
N ILE A 78 0.66 2.40 -5.61
CA ILE A 78 -0.43 2.85 -6.47
C ILE A 78 -0.56 1.89 -7.63
N VAL A 79 -1.80 1.48 -7.89
CA VAL A 79 -2.16 0.65 -9.04
C VAL A 79 -3.27 1.35 -9.78
N ALA A 80 -3.01 1.70 -11.04
CA ALA A 80 -3.98 2.27 -11.95
C ALA A 80 -4.43 1.19 -12.94
N VAL A 81 -5.74 0.99 -13.01
CA VAL A 81 -6.39 0.03 -13.90
C VAL A 81 -7.52 0.76 -14.61
N GLU A 82 -7.65 0.49 -15.91
CA GLU A 82 -8.86 0.81 -16.64
C GLU A 82 -10.03 0.01 -16.04
N LEU A 83 -11.25 0.57 -16.15
CA LEU A 83 -12.46 -0.11 -15.70
C LEU A 83 -13.46 -0.16 -16.84
N ASP A 84 -13.74 -1.38 -17.32
CA ASP A 84 -14.84 -1.62 -18.26
C ASP A 84 -16.21 -1.61 -17.55
N LYS A 85 -16.24 -1.88 -16.23
CA LYS A 85 -17.48 -1.94 -15.44
C LYS A 85 -17.71 -0.68 -14.61
N LYS A 86 -18.97 -0.23 -14.58
CA LYS A 86 -19.43 0.97 -13.85
C LYS A 86 -19.40 0.84 -12.32
N THR A 87 -19.33 -0.38 -11.77
CA THR A 87 -19.37 -0.62 -10.33
C THR A 87 -18.28 -1.58 -9.88
N ARG A 88 -17.61 -1.22 -8.79
CA ARG A 88 -16.65 -2.08 -8.08
C ARG A 88 -17.34 -2.71 -6.88
N ASP A 89 -17.20 -4.02 -6.72
CA ASP A 89 -17.69 -4.77 -5.56
C ASP A 89 -16.52 -5.44 -4.84
N ASN A 90 -16.18 -4.90 -3.67
CA ASN A 90 -15.12 -5.45 -2.82
C ASN A 90 -15.42 -6.88 -2.39
N ALA A 91 -16.68 -7.25 -2.15
CA ALA A 91 -17.04 -8.62 -1.79
C ALA A 91 -16.78 -9.58 -2.96
N SER A 92 -17.15 -9.18 -4.18
CA SER A 92 -16.80 -9.93 -5.39
C SER A 92 -15.29 -10.02 -5.60
N LEU A 93 -14.54 -8.97 -5.29
CA LEU A 93 -13.09 -8.95 -5.42
C LEU A 93 -12.41 -9.85 -4.37
N ILE A 94 -12.81 -9.76 -3.10
CA ILE A 94 -12.36 -10.66 -2.03
C ILE A 94 -12.64 -12.10 -2.43
N LYS A 95 -13.85 -12.42 -2.89
CA LYS A 95 -14.21 -13.78 -3.34
C LYS A 95 -13.35 -14.26 -4.51
N SER A 96 -12.95 -13.35 -5.40
CA SER A 96 -12.08 -13.68 -6.55
C SER A 96 -10.62 -13.87 -6.14
N VAL A 97 -10.16 -13.14 -5.11
CA VAL A 97 -8.80 -13.25 -4.58
C VAL A 97 -8.67 -14.47 -3.67
N LEU A 98 -9.65 -14.74 -2.80
CA LEU A 98 -9.64 -15.82 -1.80
C LEU A 98 -10.06 -17.18 -2.36
N THR A 99 -9.50 -17.58 -3.50
CA THR A 99 -9.58 -18.97 -3.98
C THR A 99 -8.51 -19.81 -3.27
N ASP A 100 -8.74 -21.12 -3.14
CA ASP A 100 -7.77 -22.00 -2.48
C ASP A 100 -6.38 -21.97 -3.15
N SER A 101 -6.32 -21.89 -4.48
CA SER A 101 -5.06 -21.77 -5.23
C SER A 101 -4.30 -20.48 -4.93
N ASN A 102 -5.02 -19.36 -4.83
CA ASN A 102 -4.42 -18.06 -4.53
C ASN A 102 -3.94 -17.99 -3.08
N VAL A 103 -4.76 -18.49 -2.14
CA VAL A 103 -4.39 -18.57 -0.73
C VAL A 103 -3.15 -19.43 -0.55
N ASP A 104 -3.04 -20.56 -1.25
CA ASP A 104 -1.85 -21.42 -1.21
C ASP A 104 -0.61 -20.74 -1.78
N THR A 105 -0.77 -20.01 -2.89
CA THR A 105 0.32 -19.25 -3.51
C THR A 105 0.83 -18.16 -2.58
N ILE A 106 -0.09 -17.40 -1.98
CA ILE A 106 0.24 -16.33 -1.03
C ILE A 106 0.92 -16.91 0.21
N THR A 107 0.34 -17.97 0.79
CA THR A 107 0.89 -18.64 1.99
C THR A 107 2.33 -19.09 1.75
N LYS A 108 2.63 -19.71 0.60
CA LYS A 108 3.99 -20.14 0.25
C LYS A 108 4.95 -18.96 0.05
N GLY A 109 4.49 -17.89 -0.59
CA GLY A 109 5.27 -16.66 -0.77
C GLY A 109 5.68 -16.04 0.56
N ILE A 110 4.74 -15.97 1.51
CA ILE A 110 5.02 -15.45 2.86
C ILE A 110 5.91 -16.41 3.68
N GLN A 111 5.70 -17.73 3.58
CA GLN A 111 6.56 -18.72 4.25
C GLN A 111 8.02 -18.62 3.81
N ALA A 112 8.29 -18.27 2.55
CA ALA A 112 9.65 -18.09 2.05
C ALA A 112 10.42 -16.98 2.79
N LEU A 113 9.72 -16.01 3.38
CA LEU A 113 10.30 -14.88 4.11
C LEU A 113 10.65 -15.22 5.56
N ALA A 114 10.27 -16.39 6.07
CA ALA A 114 10.58 -16.83 7.44
C ALA A 114 12.10 -16.88 7.74
N LYS A 115 12.95 -16.90 6.70
CA LYS A 115 14.41 -16.91 6.81
C LYS A 115 15.06 -15.51 6.84
N ALA A 116 14.27 -14.45 6.67
CA ALA A 116 14.78 -13.08 6.69
C ALA A 116 15.03 -12.58 8.12
N SER A 117 15.88 -11.57 8.28
CA SER A 117 16.21 -10.95 9.57
C SER A 117 15.04 -10.19 10.21
N ASN A 118 14.07 -9.75 9.41
CA ASN A 118 12.81 -9.15 9.88
C ASN A 118 11.64 -9.71 9.06
N PRO A 119 11.18 -10.94 9.38
CA PRO A 119 10.26 -11.69 8.53
C PRO A 119 8.86 -11.06 8.49
N VAL A 120 8.43 -10.41 9.57
CA VAL A 120 7.07 -9.84 9.70
C VAL A 120 6.89 -8.61 8.81
N SER A 121 7.77 -7.61 8.92
CA SER A 121 7.66 -6.38 8.10
C SER A 121 7.81 -6.67 6.60
N GLY A 122 8.75 -7.55 6.23
CA GLY A 122 8.91 -7.99 4.84
C GLY A 122 7.69 -8.75 4.33
N ALA A 123 7.07 -9.58 5.16
CA ALA A 123 5.88 -10.34 4.82
C ALA A 123 4.67 -9.46 4.53
N VAL A 124 4.49 -8.35 5.24
CA VAL A 124 3.38 -7.45 4.94
C VAL A 124 3.53 -6.82 3.55
N VAL A 125 4.72 -6.33 3.23
CA VAL A 125 5.00 -5.72 1.92
C VAL A 125 4.78 -6.76 0.82
N GLU A 126 5.29 -7.98 1.03
CA GLU A 126 5.12 -9.07 0.06
C GLU A 126 3.66 -9.50 -0.08
N LEU A 127 2.90 -9.57 1.03
CA LEU A 127 1.47 -9.86 1.00
C LEU A 127 0.74 -8.83 0.14
N SER A 128 1.05 -7.54 0.32
CA SER A 128 0.44 -6.45 -0.45
C SER A 128 0.74 -6.58 -1.94
N LYS A 129 1.99 -6.91 -2.29
CA LYS A 129 2.40 -7.19 -3.68
C LYS A 129 1.66 -8.38 -4.27
N LEU A 130 1.60 -9.49 -3.55
CA LEU A 130 0.93 -10.72 -4.01
C LEU A 130 -0.57 -10.49 -4.19
N VAL A 131 -1.24 -9.82 -3.24
CA VAL A 131 -2.66 -9.45 -3.37
C VAL A 131 -2.90 -8.56 -4.57
N VAL A 132 -2.03 -7.57 -4.81
CA VAL A 132 -2.11 -6.71 -5.99
C VAL A 132 -1.91 -7.51 -7.28
N GLY A 133 -0.93 -8.40 -7.33
CA GLY A 133 -0.69 -9.28 -8.49
C GLY A 133 -1.94 -10.09 -8.84
N VAL A 134 -2.57 -10.73 -7.85
CA VAL A 134 -3.82 -11.47 -8.05
C VAL A 134 -4.94 -10.57 -8.56
N ILE A 135 -5.05 -9.34 -8.06
CA ILE A 135 -6.07 -8.39 -8.53
C ILE A 135 -5.82 -7.96 -9.97
N LEU A 136 -4.57 -7.72 -10.34
CA LEU A 136 -4.18 -7.38 -11.70
C LEU A 136 -4.47 -8.54 -12.66
N ASP A 137 -4.22 -9.79 -12.26
CA ASP A 137 -4.57 -10.97 -13.04
C ASP A 137 -6.09 -11.09 -13.23
N ILE A 138 -6.87 -10.83 -12.19
CA ILE A 138 -8.33 -10.80 -12.27
C ILE A 138 -8.81 -9.69 -13.22
N ALA A 139 -8.20 -8.50 -13.13
CA ALA A 139 -8.52 -7.36 -13.99
C ALA A 139 -8.23 -7.69 -15.46
N LYS A 140 -7.03 -8.19 -15.76
CA LYS A 140 -6.62 -8.62 -17.10
C LYS A 140 -7.57 -9.66 -17.70
N ASN A 141 -7.98 -10.64 -16.90
CA ASN A 141 -8.94 -11.66 -17.33
C ASN A 141 -10.36 -11.10 -17.60
N LYS A 142 -10.67 -9.91 -17.07
CA LYS A 142 -11.91 -9.17 -17.32
C LYS A 142 -11.78 -8.13 -18.43
N LYS A 143 -10.64 -8.07 -19.13
CA LYS A 143 -10.26 -7.06 -20.14
C LYS A 143 -10.00 -5.66 -19.58
N ASP A 144 -9.89 -5.53 -18.26
CA ASP A 144 -9.40 -4.30 -17.66
C ASP A 144 -7.87 -4.25 -17.85
N ASP A 145 -7.36 -3.20 -18.49
CA ASP A 145 -5.94 -3.03 -18.74
C ASP A 145 -5.22 -2.35 -17.57
N GLN A 146 -4.03 -2.85 -17.24
CA GLN A 146 -3.14 -2.18 -16.29
C GLN A 146 -2.48 -1.00 -16.97
N ILE A 147 -2.83 0.20 -16.52
CA ILE A 147 -2.34 1.47 -17.10
C ILE A 147 -1.23 2.10 -16.25
N GLY A 148 -1.02 1.63 -15.03
CA GLY A 148 0.09 2.11 -14.20
C GLY A 148 0.31 1.31 -12.92
N TYR A 149 1.57 1.25 -12.49
CA TYR A 149 1.98 0.64 -11.25
C TYR A 149 3.16 1.40 -10.63
N TYR A 150 2.92 2.05 -9.50
CA TYR A 150 3.94 2.75 -8.74
C TYR A 150 4.12 2.08 -7.38
N LEU A 151 5.37 1.89 -6.97
CA LEU A 151 5.74 1.37 -5.67
C LEU A 151 6.94 2.15 -5.17
N THR A 152 6.85 2.66 -3.96
CA THR A 152 7.94 3.37 -3.30
C THR A 152 7.93 3.11 -1.80
N SER A 153 9.08 3.30 -1.16
CA SER A 153 9.24 3.24 0.28
C SER A 153 9.94 4.50 0.74
N PHE A 154 9.46 5.07 1.83
CA PHE A 154 9.99 6.28 2.42
C PHE A 154 10.52 5.98 3.81
N ILE A 155 11.65 6.59 4.14
CA ILE A 155 12.35 6.47 5.41
C ILE A 155 12.53 7.87 5.99
N GLU A 156 12.13 8.05 7.24
CA GLU A 156 12.11 9.35 7.93
C GLU A 156 13.42 10.15 7.75
N LYS A 157 14.55 9.50 7.96
CA LYS A 157 15.88 10.16 7.92
C LYS A 157 16.32 10.59 6.52
N LEU A 158 15.74 10.01 5.47
CA LEU A 158 16.16 10.23 4.09
C LEU A 158 15.16 11.10 3.34
N ASP A 159 13.87 10.87 3.56
CA ASP A 159 12.84 11.31 2.61
C ASP A 159 11.97 12.46 3.11
N TYR A 160 11.82 12.67 4.42
CA TYR A 160 10.88 13.71 4.89
C TYR A 160 11.18 14.35 6.26
N PRO A 161 12.44 14.54 6.71
CA PRO A 161 12.67 15.29 7.95
C PRO A 161 12.12 16.74 7.87
N ASN A 162 11.99 17.30 6.67
CA ASN A 162 11.42 18.63 6.40
C ASN A 162 10.23 18.60 5.40
N GLY A 163 9.75 17.41 5.05
CA GLY A 163 8.77 17.21 3.98
C GLY A 163 9.30 17.36 2.54
N ILE A 164 8.46 17.00 1.57
CA ILE A 164 8.67 17.13 0.12
C ILE A 164 7.44 17.86 -0.45
N ARG A 165 7.64 18.87 -1.31
CA ARG A 165 6.55 19.60 -1.98
C ARG A 165 6.71 19.77 -3.48
N ASP A 166 7.88 19.44 -4.01
CA ASP A 166 8.20 19.70 -5.41
C ASP A 166 7.64 18.62 -6.34
N ARG A 167 7.28 19.04 -7.55
CA ARG A 167 6.97 18.13 -8.66
C ARG A 167 8.21 17.28 -8.94
N GLN A 168 8.04 15.95 -8.98
CA GLN A 168 9.15 15.01 -9.12
C GLN A 168 9.10 14.25 -10.45
N ASP A 169 7.94 14.21 -11.13
CA ASP A 169 7.75 13.49 -12.39
C ASP A 169 8.33 12.07 -12.32
N ILE A 170 8.03 11.35 -11.23
CA ILE A 170 8.59 10.02 -11.00
C ILE A 170 7.87 9.03 -11.91
N PRO A 171 8.58 8.35 -12.83
CA PRO A 171 7.94 7.38 -13.70
C PRO A 171 7.47 6.17 -12.88
N ASP A 172 6.30 5.67 -13.23
CA ASP A 172 5.82 4.41 -12.71
C ASP A 172 6.58 3.22 -13.33
N LEU A 173 6.37 2.02 -12.78
CA LEU A 173 7.04 0.79 -13.23
C LEU A 173 6.57 0.30 -14.61
N THR A 174 5.42 0.78 -15.11
CA THR A 174 4.95 0.47 -16.46
C THR A 174 5.46 1.46 -17.51
N GLY A 175 5.93 2.64 -17.09
CA GLY A 175 6.35 3.74 -17.96
C GLY A 175 5.18 4.52 -18.59
N ASN A 176 3.94 4.25 -18.17
CA ASN A 176 2.73 4.86 -18.71
C ASN A 176 2.23 6.05 -17.89
N MET A 177 2.74 6.22 -16.66
CA MET A 177 2.33 7.26 -15.73
C MET A 177 3.53 7.94 -15.07
N PHE A 178 3.32 9.19 -14.67
CA PHE A 178 4.19 9.92 -13.75
C PHE A 178 3.44 10.20 -12.45
N VAL A 179 4.12 10.09 -11.32
CA VAL A 179 3.56 10.31 -9.99
C VAL A 179 4.26 11.46 -9.32
N ASP A 180 3.48 12.47 -8.95
CA ASP A 180 3.88 13.54 -8.06
C ASP A 180 3.24 13.33 -6.69
N TYR A 181 4.01 13.55 -5.63
CA TYR A 181 3.51 13.48 -4.26
C TYR A 181 4.21 14.51 -3.38
N SER A 182 3.51 14.88 -2.32
CA SER A 182 4.04 15.75 -1.28
C SER A 182 3.97 15.04 0.05
N ILE A 183 5.03 15.14 0.84
CA ILE A 183 5.08 14.64 2.21
C ILE A 183 5.14 15.84 3.13
N PHE A 184 4.23 15.91 4.09
CA PHE A 184 4.22 16.96 5.11
C PHE A 184 4.53 16.30 6.45
N GLY A 185 5.77 16.46 6.91
CA GLY A 185 6.21 16.05 8.23
C GLY A 185 6.99 17.19 8.84
N TYR A 186 6.57 17.65 10.01
CA TYR A 186 7.37 18.55 10.83
C TYR A 186 7.74 17.77 12.09
N GLN A 187 9.03 17.53 12.34
CA GLN A 187 9.46 17.25 13.72
C GLN A 187 8.88 18.37 14.57
N ASP A 188 8.22 18.03 15.68
CA ASP A 188 7.48 18.96 16.53
C ASP A 188 8.32 20.16 16.98
N TYR A 189 8.47 21.17 16.11
CA TYR A 189 9.07 22.46 16.45
C TYR A 189 8.26 23.14 17.56
N ALA A 190 6.98 22.79 17.70
CA ALA A 190 6.09 23.30 18.74
C ALA A 190 6.31 22.64 20.11
N VAL A 191 6.71 21.36 20.16
CA VAL A 191 6.95 20.66 21.44
C VAL A 191 8.34 21.01 21.97
N GLU A 192 9.37 21.00 21.12
CA GLU A 192 10.72 21.42 21.53
C GLU A 192 10.78 22.90 21.96
N ALA A 193 10.06 23.80 21.28
CA ALA A 193 10.03 25.22 21.69
C ALA A 193 9.34 25.41 23.06
N VAL A 194 8.30 24.64 23.36
CA VAL A 194 7.57 24.71 24.63
C VAL A 194 8.34 24.04 25.76
N GLU A 195 9.09 22.97 25.50
CA GLU A 195 9.95 22.33 26.51
C GLU A 195 11.18 23.18 26.82
N ASN A 196 11.82 23.78 25.82
CA ASN A 196 12.96 24.68 26.02
C ASN A 196 12.59 25.99 26.76
N LEU A 197 11.33 26.44 26.65
CA LEU A 197 10.81 27.57 27.43
C LEU A 197 10.49 27.22 28.89
N LYS A 198 10.33 25.94 29.24
CA LYS A 198 10.11 25.48 30.63
C LYS A 198 11.40 25.18 31.38
N SER A 199 12.53 25.13 30.68
CA SER A 199 13.87 24.92 31.24
C SER A 199 14.68 26.20 31.48
N LEU A 200 14.07 27.37 31.25
CA LEU A 200 14.60 28.70 31.58
C LEU A 200 13.82 29.29 32.77
#